data_AF-A0AB33HP81-F1
#
_entry.id   AF-A0AB33HP81-F1
#
_cell.length_a   1.000
_cell.length_b   1.000
_cell.length_c   1.000
_cell.angle_alpha   90.00
_cell.angle_beta   90.00
_cell.angle_gamma   90.00
#
_symmetry.space_group_name_H-M   'P 1'
#
loop_
_entity.id
_entity.type
_entity.pdbx_description
1 polymer ?
#
loop_
_entity_poly.entity_id
_entity_poly.type
_entity_poly.pdbx_seq_one_letter_code
_entity_poly.pdbx_strand_id
1 'polypeptide(L)'
;MGQQGQSGTSAGNPDSLKQDKISKSGDSLTTQDGNATGQQEATNYTNLPPNLTPTADWPNALSFTNKNNAHRAQLFLRGLLGSIPVLVNRSGSDSNKFQATDQKWSYTDLQSDQTKLNLPAYGEVNGLLNPALVETYFGNTRAGGSGSNTTSSPGIGFKIPEQNNDSKATLITPGLAWTPQDVGNLVVSGTSLSFQLGGWLVSFTDFIKPRAGYLGLQLSGLDASDSDQRELIWAKRPWAAFRGSWVNRLGRVESVWDLKGVWADQAQLAAQAATSEASGSALAPHPNALAFQVSVVEASAYSSSTSSSGSGSSSNTSPYLHLIKPKKVESTTQLDQGLKNLLDPNQVRTKLR
;
A
#
# COMPACT_ATOMS: atom_id res chain seq x y z
N MET A 1 31.10 2.52 -13.06
CA MET A 1 29.81 3.20 -13.33
C MET A 1 29.24 2.60 -14.61
N GLY A 2 28.17 1.81 -14.50
CA GLY A 2 27.51 1.25 -15.68
C GLY A 2 26.71 2.34 -16.42
N GLN A 3 26.92 2.39 -17.73
CA GLN A 3 26.33 3.23 -18.79
C GLN A 3 26.76 4.70 -18.91
N GLN A 4 27.77 4.90 -19.77
CA GLN A 4 27.75 5.96 -20.79
C GLN A 4 26.62 5.62 -21.77
N GLY A 5 25.50 6.34 -21.74
CA GLY A 5 24.46 6.17 -22.77
C GLY A 5 23.05 6.65 -22.40
N GLN A 6 22.72 6.80 -21.13
CA GLN A 6 21.45 7.39 -20.69
C GLN A 6 21.71 8.65 -19.86
N SER A 7 20.96 9.72 -20.13
CA SER A 7 21.08 11.04 -19.53
C SER A 7 20.62 11.07 -18.06
N GLY A 8 21.24 10.27 -17.19
CA GLY A 8 20.93 10.23 -15.76
C GLY A 8 22.07 9.67 -14.92
N THR A 9 22.42 10.38 -13.85
CA THR A 9 23.31 9.89 -12.78
C THR A 9 22.78 8.58 -12.17
N SER A 10 23.69 7.64 -11.88
CA SER A 10 23.37 6.30 -11.34
C SER A 10 22.60 6.36 -10.02
N ALA A 11 21.52 5.58 -9.90
CA ALA A 11 20.76 5.46 -8.65
C ALA A 11 21.55 4.77 -7.51
N GLY A 12 22.55 3.95 -7.86
CA GLY A 12 23.38 3.25 -6.88
C GLY A 12 24.48 4.10 -6.25
N ASN A 13 24.83 5.25 -6.86
CA ASN A 13 25.83 6.17 -6.34
C ASN A 13 25.58 7.61 -6.83
N PRO A 14 24.49 8.27 -6.42
CA PRO A 14 24.13 9.60 -6.91
C PRO A 14 25.12 10.69 -6.47
N ASP A 15 25.74 10.52 -5.29
CA ASP A 15 26.67 11.49 -4.68
C ASP A 15 28.15 11.18 -4.99
N SER A 16 28.41 10.22 -5.87
CA SER A 16 29.76 9.85 -6.33
C SER A 16 30.72 9.45 -5.19
N LEU A 17 30.21 8.75 -4.16
CA LEU A 17 31.03 8.18 -3.09
C LEU A 17 32.04 7.17 -3.63
N LYS A 18 33.17 7.05 -2.94
CA LYS A 18 34.23 6.08 -3.23
C LYS A 18 34.36 5.08 -2.09
N GLN A 19 35.03 3.96 -2.37
CA GLN A 19 35.36 2.99 -1.35
C GLN A 19 36.60 3.44 -0.58
N ASP A 20 36.53 3.33 0.73
CA ASP A 20 37.63 3.60 1.63
C ASP A 20 38.06 2.32 2.36
N LYS A 21 39.35 2.27 2.72
CA LYS A 21 39.93 1.24 3.56
C LYS A 21 40.59 1.88 4.77
N ILE A 22 40.54 1.19 5.91
CA ILE A 22 41.25 1.60 7.12
C ILE A 22 42.49 0.73 7.24
N SER A 23 43.65 1.36 7.32
CA SER A 23 44.90 0.70 7.70
C SER A 23 45.21 0.98 9.16
N LYS A 24 45.48 -0.08 9.93
CA LYS A 24 45.96 0.01 11.31
C LYS A 24 47.47 -0.27 11.33
N SER A 25 48.26 0.71 11.75
CA SER A 25 49.69 0.56 12.04
C SER A 25 49.97 1.02 13.48
N GLY A 26 50.21 0.07 14.38
CA GLY A 26 50.27 0.36 15.82
C GLY A 26 48.93 0.87 16.36
N ASP A 27 48.94 2.03 17.02
CA ASP A 27 47.76 2.70 17.59
C ASP A 27 47.09 3.71 16.64
N SER A 28 47.65 3.92 15.44
CA SER A 28 47.14 4.90 14.48
C SER A 28 46.23 4.25 13.44
N LEU A 29 45.13 4.95 13.11
CA LEU A 29 44.20 4.59 12.03
C LEU A 29 44.30 5.66 10.93
N THR A 30 44.53 5.23 9.69
CA THR A 30 44.51 6.12 8.51
C THR A 30 43.58 5.59 7.45
N THR A 31 42.80 6.48 6.83
CA THR A 31 41.94 6.16 5.68
C THR A 31 42.74 6.24 4.38
N GLN A 32 42.58 5.23 3.52
CA GLN A 32 43.18 5.16 2.19
C GLN A 32 42.13 4.79 1.14
N ASP A 33 42.34 5.24 -0.09
CA ASP A 33 41.52 4.83 -1.23
C ASP A 33 41.50 3.29 -1.36
N GLY A 34 40.34 2.72 -1.70
CA GLY A 34 40.09 1.27 -1.72
C GLY A 34 41.02 0.40 -2.60
N ASN A 35 41.91 1.01 -3.40
CA ASN A 35 42.90 0.31 -4.22
C ASN A 35 44.21 -0.01 -3.48
N ALA A 36 44.38 0.40 -2.23
CA ALA A 36 45.59 0.10 -1.47
C ALA A 36 45.72 -1.42 -1.12
N THR A 37 46.95 -1.92 -1.24
CA THR A 37 47.33 -3.36 -1.32
C THR A 37 47.78 -3.98 0.02
N GLY A 38 47.70 -3.25 1.14
CA GLY A 38 48.05 -3.76 2.47
C GLY A 38 46.93 -4.57 3.15
N GLN A 39 47.24 -5.24 4.27
CA GLN A 39 46.22 -5.80 5.18
C GLN A 39 45.35 -4.65 5.70
N GLN A 40 44.16 -4.52 5.12
CA GLN A 40 43.29 -3.37 5.31
C GLN A 40 41.84 -3.83 5.36
N GLU A 41 41.07 -3.30 6.30
CA GLU A 41 39.64 -3.57 6.41
C GLU A 41 38.87 -2.51 5.61
N ALA A 42 37.97 -2.94 4.73
CA ALA A 42 37.08 -2.03 4.01
C ALA A 42 36.08 -1.40 4.97
N THR A 43 35.74 -0.12 4.77
CA THR A 43 34.74 0.56 5.60
C THR A 43 33.31 0.11 5.30
N ASN A 44 33.06 -0.40 4.09
CA ASN A 44 31.76 -0.91 3.67
C ASN A 44 31.60 -2.41 3.93
N TYR A 45 30.35 -2.85 4.07
CA TYR A 45 30.00 -4.27 4.05
C TYR A 45 30.21 -4.88 2.66
N THR A 46 30.65 -6.15 2.61
CA THR A 46 30.79 -6.92 1.37
C THR A 46 29.46 -7.56 0.94
N ASN A 47 28.74 -8.16 1.90
CA ASN A 47 27.47 -8.84 1.65
C ASN A 47 26.34 -8.02 2.26
N LEU A 48 25.42 -7.56 1.43
CA LEU A 48 24.25 -6.79 1.84
C LEU A 48 23.00 -7.69 1.86
N PRO A 49 22.03 -7.45 2.77
CA PRO A 49 20.74 -8.12 2.71
C PRO A 49 20.09 -7.97 1.33
N PRO A 50 19.55 -9.05 0.72
CA PRO A 50 19.08 -9.06 -0.66
C PRO A 50 17.68 -8.41 -0.86
N ASN A 51 17.25 -7.51 0.02
CA ASN A 51 15.98 -6.80 -0.12
C ASN A 51 16.01 -5.47 0.65
N LEU A 52 15.63 -4.39 -0.03
CA LEU A 52 15.46 -3.04 0.52
C LEU A 52 14.11 -2.41 0.15
N THR A 53 13.20 -3.21 -0.41
CA THR A 53 11.83 -2.78 -0.78
C THR A 53 10.97 -2.56 0.49
N PRO A 54 9.76 -1.97 0.39
CA PRO A 54 8.87 -1.80 1.53
C PRO A 54 8.54 -3.09 2.29
N THR A 55 8.72 -4.25 1.66
CA THR A 55 8.47 -5.56 2.27
C THR A 55 9.62 -6.09 3.13
N ALA A 56 10.78 -5.43 3.13
CA ALA A 56 11.99 -5.88 3.81
C ALA A 56 11.81 -5.96 5.35
N ASP A 57 12.18 -7.11 5.91
CA ASP A 57 12.08 -7.44 7.34
C ASP A 57 13.27 -8.33 7.72
N TRP A 58 14.40 -7.72 8.09
CA TRP A 58 15.66 -8.40 8.37
C TRP A 58 15.97 -8.31 9.87
N PRO A 59 15.67 -9.35 10.68
CA PRO A 59 15.88 -9.30 12.12
C PRO A 59 17.35 -9.11 12.52
N ASN A 60 18.29 -9.45 11.62
CA ASN A 60 19.73 -9.29 11.80
C ASN A 60 20.31 -8.05 11.12
N ALA A 61 19.50 -7.21 10.46
CA ALA A 61 19.97 -6.03 9.73
C ALA A 61 18.94 -4.89 9.80
N LEU A 62 18.93 -4.18 10.93
CA LEU A 62 18.02 -3.05 11.17
C LEU A 62 18.12 -1.99 10.05
N SER A 63 19.34 -1.68 9.58
CA SER A 63 19.58 -0.69 8.52
C SER A 63 18.97 -1.04 7.16
N PHE A 64 18.59 -2.30 6.95
CA PHE A 64 17.96 -2.77 5.70
C PHE A 64 16.48 -3.15 5.92
N THR A 65 15.95 -2.94 7.13
CA THR A 65 14.58 -3.31 7.49
C THR A 65 13.63 -2.13 7.36
N ASN A 66 12.56 -2.32 6.60
CA ASN A 66 11.52 -1.31 6.41
C ASN A 66 10.29 -1.55 7.31
N LYS A 67 9.91 -2.81 7.52
CA LYS A 67 8.79 -3.17 8.43
C LYS A 67 9.17 -2.89 9.88
N ASN A 68 8.30 -2.18 10.59
CA ASN A 68 8.53 -1.81 11.99
C ASN A 68 7.24 -1.75 12.80
N ASN A 69 7.35 -1.80 14.13
CA ASN A 69 6.19 -1.89 15.03
C ASN A 69 5.28 -0.65 15.00
N ALA A 70 5.86 0.55 14.89
CA ALA A 70 5.10 1.79 14.81
C ALA A 70 4.17 1.79 13.58
N HIS A 71 4.65 1.27 12.46
CA HIS A 71 3.84 1.14 11.25
C HIS A 71 2.86 -0.04 11.32
N ARG A 72 3.26 -1.18 11.87
CA ARG A 72 2.36 -2.34 12.07
C ARG A 72 1.13 -1.98 12.91
N ALA A 73 1.29 -1.19 13.98
CA ALA A 73 0.16 -0.73 14.80
C ALA A 73 -0.82 0.15 14.01
N GLN A 74 -0.30 1.06 13.17
CA GLN A 74 -1.13 1.88 12.27
C GLN A 74 -1.83 1.02 11.21
N LEU A 75 -1.11 0.08 10.57
CA LEU A 75 -1.68 -0.83 9.58
C LEU A 75 -2.78 -1.72 10.18
N PHE A 76 -2.63 -2.17 11.42
CA PHE A 76 -3.67 -2.93 12.12
C PHE A 76 -4.94 -2.10 12.28
N LEU A 77 -4.84 -0.89 12.85
CA LEU A 77 -5.98 0.01 13.03
C LEU A 77 -6.64 0.37 11.69
N ARG A 78 -5.84 0.77 10.69
CA ARG A 78 -6.33 1.16 9.36
C ARG A 78 -6.87 -0.02 8.56
N GLY A 79 -6.36 -1.23 8.82
CA GLY A 79 -6.85 -2.48 8.26
C GLY A 79 -8.25 -2.81 8.76
N LEU A 80 -8.51 -2.66 10.06
CA LEU A 80 -9.87 -2.82 10.62
C LEU A 80 -10.84 -1.79 10.03
N LEU A 81 -10.41 -0.53 9.90
CA LEU A 81 -11.23 0.53 9.30
C LEU A 81 -11.37 0.41 7.76
N GLY A 82 -10.62 -0.52 7.13
CA GLY A 82 -10.62 -0.73 5.69
C GLY A 82 -10.16 0.48 4.87
N SER A 83 -9.27 1.31 5.42
CA SER A 83 -8.89 2.60 4.84
C SER A 83 -7.40 2.77 4.55
N ILE A 84 -6.64 1.67 4.43
CA ILE A 84 -5.23 1.72 4.03
C ILE A 84 -5.16 2.27 2.58
N PRO A 85 -4.41 3.36 2.32
CA PRO A 85 -4.25 3.87 0.96
C PRO A 85 -3.51 2.89 0.05
N VAL A 86 -3.86 2.87 -1.23
CA VAL A 86 -3.24 2.03 -2.27
C VAL A 86 -2.72 2.90 -3.41
N LEU A 87 -1.52 2.60 -3.91
CA LEU A 87 -0.91 3.35 -5.01
C LEU A 87 -1.42 2.79 -6.34
N VAL A 88 -1.92 3.66 -7.22
CA VAL A 88 -2.49 3.30 -8.52
C VAL A 88 -2.03 4.23 -9.63
N ASN A 89 -1.92 3.70 -10.85
CA ASN A 89 -1.65 4.47 -12.09
C ASN A 89 -2.55 4.04 -13.26
N ARG A 90 -3.58 3.24 -12.97
CA ARG A 90 -4.68 2.88 -13.86
C ARG A 90 -6.00 3.20 -13.16
N SER A 91 -6.79 4.06 -13.78
CA SER A 91 -8.04 4.60 -13.22
C SER A 91 -9.25 3.68 -13.42
N GLY A 92 -9.14 2.66 -14.27
CA GLY A 92 -10.26 1.77 -14.58
C GLY A 92 -11.30 2.36 -15.52
N SER A 93 -11.03 3.52 -16.14
CA SER A 93 -11.80 3.98 -17.31
C SER A 93 -11.46 3.12 -18.53
N ASP A 94 -12.31 3.08 -19.56
CA ASP A 94 -12.15 2.18 -20.72
C ASP A 94 -10.79 2.27 -21.42
N SER A 95 -10.21 3.46 -21.51
CA SER A 95 -8.88 3.68 -22.10
C SER A 95 -7.71 3.49 -21.13
N ASN A 96 -7.98 3.22 -19.85
CA ASN A 96 -6.98 3.17 -18.78
C ASN A 96 -7.30 2.09 -17.72
N LYS A 97 -7.76 0.91 -18.18
CA LYS A 97 -8.01 -0.26 -17.32
C LYS A 97 -6.74 -1.06 -17.05
N PHE A 98 -6.62 -1.54 -15.82
CA PHE A 98 -5.72 -2.62 -15.43
C PHE A 98 -6.37 -3.96 -15.71
N GLN A 99 -5.70 -4.83 -16.47
CA GLN A 99 -6.20 -6.13 -16.86
C GLN A 99 -5.65 -7.24 -15.94
N ALA A 100 -6.38 -8.35 -15.83
CA ALA A 100 -5.91 -9.51 -15.06
C ALA A 100 -4.55 -10.04 -15.56
N THR A 101 -4.30 -9.94 -16.86
CA THR A 101 -3.05 -10.39 -17.51
C THR A 101 -1.86 -9.47 -17.24
N ASP A 102 -2.08 -8.25 -16.77
CA ASP A 102 -1.02 -7.32 -16.40
C ASP A 102 -0.30 -7.75 -15.10
N GLN A 103 -0.91 -8.64 -14.30
CA GLN A 103 -0.40 -9.12 -13.02
C GLN A 103 0.02 -10.59 -13.10
N LYS A 104 1.19 -10.92 -12.53
CA LYS A 104 1.62 -12.29 -12.25
C LYS A 104 1.98 -12.48 -10.79
N TRP A 105 1.81 -13.71 -10.33
CA TRP A 105 2.03 -14.11 -8.93
C TRP A 105 2.90 -15.35 -8.81
N SER A 106 2.83 -16.25 -9.81
CA SER A 106 3.61 -17.49 -9.84
C SER A 106 5.09 -17.19 -9.81
N TYR A 107 5.81 -17.85 -8.91
CA TYR A 107 7.26 -17.67 -8.76
C TYR A 107 8.01 -17.97 -10.07
N THR A 108 7.55 -18.91 -10.89
CA THR A 108 8.13 -19.20 -12.21
C THR A 108 8.13 -17.99 -13.14
N ASP A 109 7.05 -17.21 -13.13
CA ASP A 109 6.94 -15.98 -13.93
C ASP A 109 7.84 -14.88 -13.33
N LEU A 110 7.80 -14.73 -12.01
CA LEU A 110 8.52 -13.68 -11.28
C LEU A 110 10.03 -13.90 -11.23
N GLN A 111 10.49 -15.15 -11.26
CA GLN A 111 11.91 -15.48 -11.33
C GLN A 111 12.50 -15.06 -12.69
N SER A 112 11.70 -15.14 -13.76
CA SER A 112 12.08 -14.70 -15.10
C SER A 112 11.99 -13.18 -15.23
N ASP A 113 10.89 -12.58 -14.75
CA ASP A 113 10.66 -11.13 -14.82
C ASP A 113 9.91 -10.64 -13.57
N GLN A 114 10.66 -10.07 -12.61
CA GLN A 114 10.12 -9.54 -11.37
C GLN A 114 9.18 -8.34 -11.58
N THR A 115 9.27 -7.63 -12.72
CA THR A 115 8.38 -6.47 -12.98
C THR A 115 6.92 -6.87 -13.15
N LYS A 116 6.64 -8.14 -13.49
CA LYS A 116 5.27 -8.68 -13.59
C LYS A 116 4.54 -8.78 -12.25
N LEU A 117 5.25 -8.65 -11.13
CA LEU A 117 4.62 -8.51 -9.80
C LEU A 117 3.95 -7.14 -9.64
N ASN A 118 4.33 -6.13 -10.43
CA ASN A 118 3.89 -4.75 -10.28
C ASN A 118 4.13 -4.15 -8.87
N LEU A 119 5.25 -4.50 -8.23
CA LEU A 119 5.70 -3.84 -7.00
C LEU A 119 6.27 -2.44 -7.36
N PRO A 120 5.68 -1.33 -6.88
CA PRO A 120 6.19 0.01 -7.18
C PRO A 120 7.55 0.29 -6.53
N ALA A 121 7.74 -0.08 -5.26
CA ALA A 121 8.92 0.27 -4.47
C ALA A 121 9.23 1.79 -4.39
N TYR A 122 8.22 2.62 -4.67
CA TYR A 122 8.23 4.08 -4.54
C TYR A 122 6.78 4.63 -4.50
N GLY A 123 6.47 5.39 -3.45
CA GLY A 123 5.19 6.12 -3.31
C GLY A 123 4.06 5.35 -2.62
N GLU A 124 4.17 4.02 -2.46
CA GLU A 124 3.20 3.22 -1.71
C GLU A 124 3.35 3.35 -0.19
N VAL A 125 2.37 2.82 0.54
CA VAL A 125 2.45 2.67 1.99
C VAL A 125 3.56 1.68 2.36
N ASN A 126 4.43 2.06 3.30
CA ASN A 126 5.54 1.22 3.75
C ASN A 126 5.04 -0.08 4.41
N GLY A 127 5.88 -1.13 4.45
CA GLY A 127 5.62 -2.32 5.26
C GLY A 127 4.56 -3.29 4.72
N LEU A 128 3.98 -3.02 3.55
CA LEU A 128 3.02 -3.88 2.87
C LEU A 128 3.41 -4.13 1.40
N LEU A 129 2.69 -5.04 0.73
CA LEU A 129 2.87 -5.34 -0.69
C LEU A 129 1.74 -4.69 -1.49
N ASN A 130 1.99 -3.55 -2.12
CA ASN A 130 0.98 -2.78 -2.85
C ASN A 130 0.14 -3.60 -3.86
N PRO A 131 0.71 -4.43 -4.76
CA PRO A 131 -0.09 -5.21 -5.69
C PRO A 131 -1.04 -6.20 -4.98
N ALA A 132 -0.68 -6.70 -3.80
CA ALA A 132 -1.57 -7.57 -3.03
C ALA A 132 -2.73 -6.79 -2.39
N LEU A 133 -2.50 -5.54 -2.00
CA LEU A 133 -3.56 -4.64 -1.53
C LEU A 133 -4.50 -4.23 -2.69
N VAL A 134 -3.95 -3.98 -3.88
CA VAL A 134 -4.73 -3.78 -5.13
C VAL A 134 -5.62 -5.00 -5.39
N GLU A 135 -5.07 -6.22 -5.31
CA GLU A 135 -5.87 -7.44 -5.50
C GLU A 135 -6.92 -7.60 -4.42
N THR A 136 -6.62 -7.29 -3.16
CA THR A 136 -7.60 -7.35 -2.06
C THR A 136 -8.79 -6.44 -2.35
N TYR A 137 -8.54 -5.17 -2.67
CA TYR A 137 -9.59 -4.18 -2.90
C TYR A 137 -10.35 -4.35 -4.22
N PHE A 138 -9.65 -4.63 -5.32
CA PHE A 138 -10.26 -4.56 -6.66
C PHE A 138 -10.41 -5.93 -7.34
N GLY A 139 -9.64 -6.93 -6.93
CA GLY A 139 -9.86 -8.31 -7.38
C GLY A 139 -9.68 -8.55 -8.88
N ASN A 140 -8.71 -7.88 -9.49
CA ASN A 140 -8.47 -7.97 -10.93
C ASN A 140 -8.17 -9.40 -11.37
N THR A 141 -7.35 -10.15 -10.61
CA THR A 141 -7.03 -11.55 -10.94
C THR A 141 -8.23 -12.46 -10.75
N ARG A 142 -8.93 -12.39 -9.60
CA ARG A 142 -10.09 -13.26 -9.34
C ARG A 142 -11.29 -13.00 -10.27
N ALA A 143 -11.54 -11.75 -10.64
CA ALA A 143 -12.66 -11.39 -11.50
C ALA A 143 -12.43 -11.78 -12.97
N GLY A 144 -11.17 -11.79 -13.44
CA GLY A 144 -10.82 -12.18 -14.81
C GLY A 144 -10.88 -13.69 -15.08
N GLY A 145 -11.06 -14.52 -14.05
CA GLY A 145 -11.07 -15.98 -14.15
C GLY A 145 -12.46 -16.62 -14.26
N SER A 146 -13.55 -15.86 -14.15
CA SER A 146 -14.93 -16.38 -14.21
C SER A 146 -15.70 -15.82 -15.40
N GLY A 147 -16.29 -16.70 -16.20
CA GLY A 147 -17.13 -16.33 -17.35
C GLY A 147 -18.53 -15.82 -16.99
N SER A 148 -18.96 -15.94 -15.72
CA SER A 148 -20.32 -15.54 -15.31
C SER A 148 -20.50 -14.03 -15.15
N ASN A 149 -19.40 -13.28 -15.01
CA ASN A 149 -19.36 -11.82 -14.90
C ASN A 149 -18.14 -11.34 -15.69
N THR A 150 -18.24 -11.19 -17.01
CA THR A 150 -17.13 -10.74 -17.87
C THR A 150 -16.56 -9.42 -17.36
N THR A 151 -15.45 -9.52 -16.62
CA THR A 151 -14.70 -8.46 -15.91
C THR A 151 -15.56 -7.53 -15.05
N SER A 152 -16.10 -8.04 -13.95
CA SER A 152 -16.77 -7.23 -12.90
C SER A 152 -15.83 -6.37 -12.05
N SER A 153 -14.51 -6.52 -12.18
CA SER A 153 -13.54 -5.64 -11.52
C SER A 153 -13.65 -4.21 -12.05
N PRO A 154 -13.48 -3.17 -11.21
CA PRO A 154 -13.41 -1.78 -11.66
C PRO A 154 -12.18 -1.48 -12.53
N GLY A 155 -11.23 -2.41 -12.67
CA GLY A 155 -10.04 -2.24 -13.51
C GLY A 155 -9.05 -1.19 -12.99
N ILE A 156 -9.11 -0.88 -11.69
CA ILE A 156 -8.16 0.02 -11.01
C ILE A 156 -6.93 -0.79 -10.61
N GLY A 157 -5.74 -0.21 -10.78
CA GLY A 157 -4.51 -0.88 -10.35
C GLY A 157 -3.23 -0.07 -10.59
N PHE A 158 -2.10 -0.72 -10.32
CA PHE A 158 -0.78 -0.20 -10.64
C PHE A 158 -0.10 -1.17 -11.60
N LYS A 159 0.41 -0.65 -12.72
CA LYS A 159 1.22 -1.40 -13.67
C LYS A 159 2.58 -0.73 -13.83
N ILE A 160 3.66 -1.49 -13.79
CA ILE A 160 5.01 -0.97 -14.08
C ILE A 160 5.00 -0.31 -15.47
N PRO A 161 5.52 0.92 -15.63
CA PRO A 161 5.51 1.60 -16.91
C PRO A 161 6.41 0.86 -17.92
N GLU A 162 5.93 0.77 -19.16
CA GLU A 162 6.65 0.10 -20.25
C GLU A 162 7.34 1.13 -21.17
N GLN A 163 8.48 0.74 -21.74
CA GLN A 163 9.24 1.52 -22.72
C GLN A 163 9.69 2.88 -22.20
N ASN A 164 9.21 3.98 -22.80
CA ASN A 164 9.60 5.36 -22.46
C ASN A 164 8.45 6.11 -21.75
N ASN A 165 7.46 5.39 -21.23
CA ASN A 165 6.35 6.01 -20.53
C ASN A 165 6.72 6.29 -19.06
N ASP A 166 6.27 7.42 -18.55
CA ASP A 166 6.34 7.72 -17.12
C ASP A 166 5.12 7.10 -16.41
N SER A 167 5.36 6.47 -15.27
CA SER A 167 4.28 6.16 -14.34
C SER A 167 3.96 7.40 -13.52
N LYS A 168 2.77 7.97 -13.75
CA LYS A 168 2.18 9.02 -12.92
C LYS A 168 1.14 8.38 -12.00
N ALA A 169 1.53 8.10 -10.77
CA ALA A 169 0.72 7.38 -9.81
C ALA A 169 0.23 8.30 -8.68
N THR A 170 -0.86 7.91 -8.02
CA THR A 170 -1.32 8.56 -6.78
C THR A 170 -1.84 7.53 -5.81
N LEU A 171 -1.75 7.83 -4.52
CA LEU A 171 -2.45 7.08 -3.49
C LEU A 171 -3.94 7.41 -3.56
N ILE A 172 -4.78 6.39 -3.36
CA ILE A 172 -6.23 6.51 -3.20
C ILE A 172 -6.71 5.65 -2.02
N THR A 173 -7.87 5.95 -1.47
CA THR A 173 -8.56 5.07 -0.50
C THR A 173 -9.74 4.35 -1.16
N PRO A 174 -10.13 3.15 -0.71
CA PRO A 174 -11.18 2.36 -1.36
C PRO A 174 -12.61 2.94 -1.22
N GLY A 175 -12.80 4.05 -0.49
CA GLY A 175 -14.10 4.73 -0.40
C GLY A 175 -14.95 4.40 0.83
N LEU A 176 -14.42 3.60 1.78
CA LEU A 176 -15.06 3.42 3.09
C LEU A 176 -14.92 4.69 3.94
N ALA A 177 -15.95 4.98 4.73
CA ALA A 177 -16.06 6.21 5.51
C ALA A 177 -15.83 6.03 7.02
N TRP A 178 -15.35 4.87 7.46
CA TRP A 178 -14.98 4.63 8.85
C TRP A 178 -13.74 5.45 9.23
N THR A 179 -13.76 6.02 10.43
CA THR A 179 -12.70 6.87 10.97
C THR A 179 -12.10 6.28 12.25
N PRO A 180 -10.87 6.65 12.65
CA PRO A 180 -10.30 6.21 13.92
C PRO A 180 -11.00 6.80 15.15
N GLN A 181 -11.96 7.72 14.97
CA GLN A 181 -12.80 8.26 16.04
C GLN A 181 -14.10 7.47 16.24
N ASP A 182 -14.37 6.49 15.37
CA ASP A 182 -15.56 5.63 15.42
C ASP A 182 -15.40 4.58 16.53
N VAL A 183 -15.41 5.04 17.77
CA VAL A 183 -15.16 4.24 18.98
C VAL A 183 -16.43 4.20 19.83
N GLY A 184 -16.95 3.00 20.04
CA GLY A 184 -18.15 2.74 20.84
C GLY A 184 -17.89 2.78 22.34
N ASN A 185 -18.95 2.63 23.12
CA ASN A 185 -18.82 2.54 24.58
C ASN A 185 -18.08 1.26 24.99
N LEU A 186 -17.29 1.35 26.07
CA LEU A 186 -16.61 0.21 26.67
C LEU A 186 -17.61 -0.69 27.40
N VAL A 187 -17.51 -1.99 27.22
CA VAL A 187 -18.28 -3.01 27.95
C VAL A 187 -17.34 -4.06 28.54
N VAL A 188 -17.80 -4.72 29.61
CA VAL A 188 -17.00 -5.69 30.37
C VAL A 188 -17.75 -7.02 30.44
N SER A 189 -17.08 -8.11 30.10
CA SER A 189 -17.61 -9.47 30.26
C SER A 189 -16.53 -10.37 30.86
N GLY A 190 -16.74 -10.81 32.11
CA GLY A 190 -15.71 -11.55 32.86
C GLY A 190 -14.42 -10.72 33.03
N THR A 191 -13.30 -11.24 32.52
CA THR A 191 -11.99 -10.56 32.52
C THR A 191 -11.64 -9.89 31.19
N SER A 192 -12.62 -9.77 30.29
CA SER A 192 -12.44 -9.16 28.97
C SER A 192 -13.06 -7.77 28.91
N LEU A 193 -12.40 -6.86 28.18
CA LEU A 193 -12.90 -5.53 27.84
C LEU A 193 -13.21 -5.49 26.34
N SER A 194 -14.36 -4.96 25.95
CA SER A 194 -14.75 -4.88 24.54
C SER A 194 -15.31 -3.51 24.19
N PHE A 195 -15.11 -3.09 22.94
CA PHE A 195 -15.76 -1.91 22.37
C PHE A 195 -15.88 -2.07 20.85
N GLN A 196 -16.84 -1.36 20.26
CA GLN A 196 -16.99 -1.27 18.82
C GLN A 196 -15.96 -0.29 18.25
N LEU A 197 -15.21 -0.69 17.23
CA LEU A 197 -14.25 0.13 16.47
C LEU A 197 -14.61 0.08 14.99
N GLY A 198 -15.27 1.13 14.51
CA GLY A 198 -15.90 1.13 13.19
C GLY A 198 -16.81 -0.10 13.01
N GLY A 199 -16.59 -0.87 11.95
CA GLY A 199 -17.33 -2.11 11.67
C GLY A 199 -16.90 -3.35 12.46
N TRP A 200 -15.98 -3.25 13.44
CA TRP A 200 -15.46 -4.38 14.21
C TRP A 200 -15.73 -4.28 15.70
N LEU A 201 -16.30 -5.32 16.31
CA LEU A 201 -16.28 -5.48 17.75
C LEU A 201 -14.91 -6.04 18.16
N VAL A 202 -14.13 -5.24 18.88
CA VAL A 202 -12.80 -5.62 19.39
C VAL A 202 -12.91 -6.02 20.85
N SER A 203 -12.38 -7.19 21.21
CA SER A 203 -12.35 -7.67 22.60
C SER A 203 -10.93 -8.00 23.03
N PHE A 204 -10.47 -7.38 24.12
CA PHE A 204 -9.20 -7.63 24.77
C PHE A 204 -9.37 -8.77 25.76
N THR A 205 -8.95 -9.97 25.38
CA THR A 205 -9.18 -11.20 26.16
C THR A 205 -8.07 -11.51 27.14
N ASP A 206 -6.86 -10.96 26.90
CA ASP A 206 -5.64 -11.30 27.64
C ASP A 206 -4.92 -10.05 28.16
N PHE A 207 -5.67 -9.00 28.50
CA PHE A 207 -5.13 -7.78 29.06
C PHE A 207 -5.23 -7.75 30.60
N ILE A 208 -6.42 -8.02 31.16
CA ILE A 208 -6.64 -8.00 32.61
C ILE A 208 -6.01 -9.21 33.31
N LYS A 209 -6.18 -10.40 32.73
CA LYS A 209 -5.53 -11.65 33.17
C LYS A 209 -4.86 -12.32 31.97
N PRO A 210 -3.61 -11.94 31.64
CA PRO A 210 -2.92 -12.46 30.47
C PRO A 210 -2.67 -13.96 30.55
N ARG A 211 -3.03 -14.71 29.51
CA ARG A 211 -2.70 -16.13 29.37
C ARG A 211 -1.58 -16.28 28.34
N ALA A 212 -0.45 -16.87 28.74
CA ALA A 212 0.68 -17.08 27.85
C ALA A 212 0.28 -17.99 26.66
N GLY A 213 0.76 -17.66 25.45
CA GLY A 213 0.44 -18.39 24.22
C GLY A 213 -0.86 -17.99 23.52
N TYR A 214 -1.66 -17.08 24.09
CA TYR A 214 -2.85 -16.52 23.44
C TYR A 214 -2.51 -15.24 22.66
N LEU A 215 -3.20 -15.01 21.53
CA LEU A 215 -3.05 -13.79 20.73
C LEU A 215 -3.47 -12.52 21.50
N GLY A 216 -4.48 -12.64 22.36
CA GLY A 216 -4.96 -11.56 23.23
C GLY A 216 -6.07 -10.65 22.70
N LEU A 217 -6.52 -10.88 21.46
CA LEU A 217 -7.64 -10.17 20.84
C LEU A 217 -8.65 -11.14 20.21
N GLN A 218 -9.93 -10.78 20.28
CA GLN A 218 -10.99 -11.33 19.44
C GLN A 218 -11.61 -10.20 18.62
N LEU A 219 -11.91 -10.48 17.34
CA LEU A 219 -12.44 -9.53 16.38
C LEU A 219 -13.71 -10.12 15.76
N SER A 220 -14.83 -9.38 15.81
CA SER A 220 -16.08 -9.74 15.13
C SER A 220 -16.52 -8.60 14.22
N GLY A 221 -16.37 -8.78 12.91
CA GLY A 221 -16.69 -7.76 11.90
C GLY A 221 -18.09 -7.91 11.34
N LEU A 222 -18.65 -6.80 10.83
CA LEU A 222 -19.81 -6.83 9.95
C LEU A 222 -19.53 -7.66 8.69
N ASP A 223 -20.51 -8.40 8.22
CA ASP A 223 -20.40 -9.27 7.05
C ASP A 223 -20.84 -8.54 5.76
N ALA A 224 -19.92 -8.32 4.83
CA ALA A 224 -20.22 -7.65 3.56
C ALA A 224 -21.00 -8.53 2.56
N SER A 225 -21.14 -9.84 2.80
CA SER A 225 -21.95 -10.72 1.96
C SER A 225 -23.46 -10.53 2.20
N ASP A 226 -23.84 -10.20 3.44
CA ASP A 226 -25.20 -9.80 3.81
C ASP A 226 -25.53 -8.40 3.27
N SER A 227 -26.75 -8.21 2.74
CA SER A 227 -27.13 -6.95 2.08
C SER A 227 -27.18 -5.78 3.04
N ASP A 228 -27.79 -5.95 4.20
CA ASP A 228 -28.05 -4.85 5.14
C ASP A 228 -26.75 -4.42 5.81
N GLN A 229 -25.92 -5.40 6.21
CA GLN A 229 -24.59 -5.11 6.73
C GLN A 229 -23.67 -4.51 5.67
N ARG A 230 -23.72 -4.94 4.41
CA ARG A 230 -22.96 -4.31 3.32
C ARG A 230 -23.36 -2.84 3.13
N GLU A 231 -24.65 -2.53 3.19
CA GLU A 231 -25.14 -1.15 3.06
C GLU A 231 -24.67 -0.27 4.23
N LEU A 232 -24.62 -0.82 5.45
CA LEU A 232 -24.00 -0.15 6.59
C LEU A 232 -22.49 0.05 6.40
N ILE A 233 -21.75 -0.98 6.00
CA ILE A 233 -20.29 -0.93 5.77
C ILE A 233 -19.94 0.18 4.79
N TRP A 234 -20.70 0.29 3.71
CA TRP A 234 -20.49 1.26 2.64
C TRP A 234 -21.27 2.56 2.84
N ALA A 235 -21.91 2.80 3.99
CA ALA A 235 -22.68 4.02 4.20
C ALA A 235 -21.79 5.29 4.13
N LYS A 236 -22.37 6.42 3.72
CA LYS A 236 -21.66 7.72 3.70
C LYS A 236 -21.27 8.19 5.11
N ARG A 237 -22.10 7.86 6.10
CA ARG A 237 -21.95 8.22 7.53
C ARG A 237 -22.20 7.00 8.41
N PRO A 238 -21.34 5.97 8.37
CA PRO A 238 -21.65 4.67 8.96
C PRO A 238 -21.74 4.74 10.49
N TRP A 239 -20.90 5.55 11.14
CA TRP A 239 -20.93 5.69 12.59
C TRP A 239 -22.18 6.40 13.13
N ALA A 240 -22.86 7.21 12.31
CA ALA A 240 -24.13 7.83 12.70
C ALA A 240 -25.26 6.79 12.91
N ALA A 241 -25.07 5.55 12.46
CA ALA A 241 -25.99 4.45 12.70
C ALA A 241 -25.76 3.74 14.06
N PHE A 242 -24.59 3.87 14.70
CA PHE A 242 -24.28 3.14 15.93
C PHE A 242 -25.15 3.59 17.12
N ARG A 243 -25.67 2.64 17.91
CA ARG A 243 -26.57 2.90 19.06
C ARG A 243 -26.09 2.27 20.37
N GLY A 244 -24.80 1.95 20.46
CA GLY A 244 -24.20 1.40 21.66
C GLY A 244 -24.11 -0.12 21.66
N SER A 245 -23.29 -0.62 22.59
CA SER A 245 -23.08 -2.04 22.85
C SER A 245 -23.40 -2.38 24.30
N TRP A 246 -23.87 -3.60 24.57
CA TRP A 246 -24.06 -4.13 25.92
C TRP A 246 -23.70 -5.62 25.98
N VAL A 247 -23.59 -6.16 27.20
CA VAL A 247 -23.37 -7.58 27.44
C VAL A 247 -24.68 -8.25 27.80
N ASN A 248 -25.05 -9.31 27.09
CA ASN A 248 -26.26 -10.07 27.37
C ASN A 248 -26.08 -11.04 28.55
N ARG A 249 -27.16 -11.72 28.95
CA ARG A 249 -27.17 -12.65 30.10
C ARG A 249 -26.22 -13.85 29.94
N LEU A 250 -25.81 -14.18 28.71
CA LEU A 250 -24.86 -15.26 28.40
C LEU A 250 -23.41 -14.77 28.31
N GLY A 251 -23.15 -13.49 28.61
CA GLY A 251 -21.81 -12.91 28.55
C GLY A 251 -21.34 -12.55 27.13
N ARG A 252 -22.22 -12.60 26.12
CA ARG A 252 -21.90 -12.17 24.75
C ARG A 252 -22.15 -10.67 24.61
N VAL A 253 -21.30 -10.00 23.83
CA VAL A 253 -21.46 -8.59 23.50
C VAL A 253 -22.38 -8.43 22.30
N GLU A 254 -23.36 -7.53 22.40
CA GLU A 254 -24.31 -7.17 21.36
C GLU A 254 -24.15 -5.68 21.04
N SER A 255 -24.28 -5.30 19.76
CA SER A 255 -24.23 -3.92 19.27
C SER A 255 -25.46 -3.63 18.42
N VAL A 256 -26.02 -2.41 18.51
CA VAL A 256 -27.20 -2.00 17.73
C VAL A 256 -26.86 -0.93 16.70
N TRP A 257 -27.53 -1.04 15.54
CA TRP A 257 -27.41 -0.12 14.43
C TRP A 257 -28.79 0.34 13.96
N ASP A 258 -28.99 1.65 13.82
CA ASP A 258 -30.19 2.27 13.26
C ASP A 258 -29.92 2.69 11.80
N LEU A 259 -30.46 1.91 10.87
CA LEU A 259 -30.15 2.00 9.45
C LEU A 259 -30.97 3.05 8.70
N LYS A 260 -31.92 3.75 9.34
CA LYS A 260 -32.79 4.71 8.63
C LYS A 260 -31.99 5.81 7.90
N GLY A 261 -30.90 6.27 8.49
CA GLY A 261 -30.01 7.27 7.90
C GLY A 261 -29.20 6.73 6.73
N VAL A 262 -28.84 5.43 6.77
CA VAL A 262 -28.16 4.74 5.67
C VAL A 262 -29.04 4.72 4.43
N TRP A 263 -30.32 4.33 4.60
CA TRP A 263 -31.30 4.28 3.51
C TRP A 263 -31.63 5.66 2.96
N ALA A 264 -31.76 6.68 3.82
CA ALA A 264 -31.99 8.06 3.40
C ALA A 264 -30.82 8.61 2.56
N ASP A 265 -29.57 8.40 3.00
CA ASP A 265 -28.38 8.83 2.28
C ASP A 265 -28.24 8.09 0.94
N GLN A 266 -28.60 6.80 0.88
CA GLN A 266 -28.60 6.00 -0.35
C GLN A 266 -29.62 6.53 -1.38
N ALA A 267 -30.83 6.85 -0.94
CA ALA A 267 -31.88 7.40 -1.80
C ALA A 267 -31.48 8.76 -2.41
N GLN A 268 -30.83 9.62 -1.62
CA GLN A 268 -30.33 10.91 -2.10
C GLN A 268 -29.19 10.75 -3.12
N LEU A 269 -28.26 9.83 -2.89
CA LEU A 269 -27.16 9.57 -3.83
C LEU A 269 -27.66 9.06 -5.19
N ALA A 270 -28.67 8.19 -5.20
CA ALA A 270 -29.30 7.72 -6.44
C ALA A 270 -29.93 8.88 -7.24
N ALA A 271 -30.50 9.88 -6.57
CA ALA A 271 -31.03 11.07 -7.20
C ALA A 271 -29.93 12.04 -7.71
N GLN A 272 -28.79 12.11 -7.01
CA GLN A 272 -27.68 13.02 -7.35
C GLN A 272 -26.82 12.51 -8.52
N ALA A 273 -26.60 11.19 -8.62
CA ALA A 273 -25.88 10.57 -9.74
C ALA A 273 -26.51 10.86 -11.12
N ALA A 274 -27.78 11.27 -11.15
CA ALA A 274 -28.49 11.66 -12.38
C ALA A 274 -28.20 13.11 -12.85
N THR A 275 -27.46 13.94 -12.08
CA THR A 275 -27.41 15.40 -12.32
C THR A 275 -26.04 16.10 -12.19
N SER A 276 -24.97 15.42 -11.78
CA SER A 276 -23.70 16.10 -11.42
C SER A 276 -22.50 15.77 -12.32
N GLU A 277 -21.94 16.80 -12.95
CA GLU A 277 -20.57 16.82 -13.50
C GLU A 277 -19.54 17.07 -12.37
N ALA A 278 -18.40 16.39 -12.43
CA ALA A 278 -17.35 16.50 -11.42
C ALA A 278 -16.73 17.92 -11.39
N SER A 279 -16.72 18.57 -10.22
CA SER A 279 -16.19 19.92 -10.06
C SER A 279 -14.99 19.99 -9.11
N GLY A 280 -13.93 20.68 -9.57
CA GLY A 280 -12.99 21.42 -8.72
C GLY A 280 -11.75 20.68 -8.19
N SER A 281 -10.69 21.46 -7.99
CA SER A 281 -9.43 21.03 -7.34
C SER A 281 -9.50 21.03 -5.80
N ALA A 282 -10.71 21.04 -5.23
CA ALA A 282 -10.93 21.04 -3.78
C ALA A 282 -11.04 19.59 -3.25
N LEU A 283 -10.67 19.39 -1.99
CA LEU A 283 -10.89 18.11 -1.33
C LEU A 283 -12.39 17.82 -1.21
N ALA A 284 -12.80 16.62 -1.61
CA ALA A 284 -14.18 16.19 -1.49
C ALA A 284 -14.62 16.14 -0.01
N PRO A 285 -15.90 16.44 0.30
CA PRO A 285 -16.43 16.33 1.66
C PRO A 285 -16.65 14.85 2.06
N HIS A 286 -15.54 14.15 2.29
CA HIS A 286 -15.48 12.75 2.71
C HIS A 286 -14.46 12.62 3.85
N PRO A 287 -14.73 11.88 4.94
CA PRO A 287 -13.84 11.84 6.12
C PRO A 287 -12.44 11.28 5.81
N ASN A 288 -12.33 10.46 4.77
CA ASN A 288 -11.07 9.89 4.30
C ASN A 288 -10.54 10.53 3.00
N ALA A 289 -11.04 11.70 2.59
CA ALA A 289 -10.42 12.46 1.50
C ALA A 289 -9.09 13.06 1.99
N LEU A 290 -8.02 12.75 1.27
CA LEU A 290 -6.65 13.16 1.62
C LEU A 290 -6.01 13.85 0.41
N ALA A 291 -5.22 14.90 0.67
CA ALA A 291 -4.52 15.68 -0.36
C ALA A 291 -3.27 14.95 -0.89
N PHE A 292 -3.45 13.74 -1.42
CA PHE A 292 -2.36 12.98 -2.03
C PHE A 292 -1.81 13.72 -3.25
N GLN A 293 -0.51 13.55 -3.45
CA GLN A 293 0.23 14.16 -4.55
C GLN A 293 0.60 13.10 -5.59
N VAL A 294 0.97 13.56 -6.79
CA VAL A 294 1.48 12.67 -7.83
C VAL A 294 2.88 12.16 -7.47
N SER A 295 3.10 10.86 -7.67
CA SER A 295 4.42 10.22 -7.66
C SER A 295 4.78 9.83 -9.08
N VAL A 296 5.91 10.33 -9.58
CA VAL A 296 6.33 10.16 -10.98
C VAL A 296 7.61 9.35 -11.03
N VAL A 297 7.59 8.24 -11.77
CA VAL A 297 8.75 7.35 -11.96
C VAL A 297 8.88 7.01 -13.44
N GLU A 298 10.07 7.19 -14.00
CA GLU A 298 10.37 6.80 -15.38
C GLU A 298 10.55 5.28 -15.49
N ALA A 299 10.18 4.69 -16.64
CA ALA A 299 10.36 3.26 -16.88
C ALA A 299 11.82 2.78 -16.77
N SER A 300 12.80 3.65 -17.05
CA SER A 300 14.23 3.36 -16.89
C SER A 300 14.61 3.00 -15.45
N ALA A 301 13.87 3.48 -14.44
CA ALA A 301 14.14 3.18 -13.04
C ALA A 301 13.85 1.71 -12.66
N TYR A 302 13.05 1.00 -13.46
CA TYR A 302 12.76 -0.43 -13.29
C TYR A 302 13.58 -1.32 -14.24
N SER A 303 14.52 -0.73 -14.99
CA SER A 303 15.40 -1.50 -15.86
C SER A 303 16.53 -2.13 -15.04
N SER A 304 16.85 -3.39 -15.34
CA SER A 304 17.98 -4.06 -14.69
C SER A 304 19.32 -3.47 -15.15
N SER A 305 20.34 -3.57 -14.30
CA SER A 305 21.71 -3.26 -14.69
C SER A 305 22.26 -4.34 -15.63
N THR A 306 21.83 -4.36 -16.89
CA THR A 306 22.39 -5.24 -17.93
C THR A 306 23.17 -4.42 -18.95
N SER A 307 24.39 -4.01 -18.58
CA SER A 307 25.51 -3.74 -19.52
C SER A 307 26.73 -3.15 -18.81
N SER A 308 27.81 -3.93 -18.76
CA SER A 308 29.17 -3.40 -18.82
C SER A 308 29.97 -4.21 -19.84
N SER A 309 30.28 -3.57 -20.97
CA SER A 309 31.32 -3.96 -21.93
C SER A 309 32.70 -3.80 -21.29
N GLY A 310 33.01 -4.70 -20.35
CA GLY A 310 34.28 -4.74 -19.64
C GLY A 310 34.30 -5.91 -18.65
N SER A 311 34.92 -7.02 -19.07
CA SER A 311 35.58 -8.11 -18.29
C SER A 311 35.08 -8.52 -16.89
N GLY A 312 33.81 -8.28 -16.53
CA GLY A 312 33.16 -8.83 -15.35
C GLY A 312 31.65 -8.84 -15.55
N SER A 313 31.05 -10.02 -15.57
CA SER A 313 29.60 -10.17 -15.69
C SER A 313 28.91 -9.58 -14.45
N SER A 314 28.04 -8.57 -14.63
CA SER A 314 27.10 -8.17 -13.58
C SER A 314 26.06 -9.29 -13.43
N SER A 315 26.13 -10.06 -12.34
CA SER A 315 25.29 -11.24 -12.11
C SER A 315 23.87 -10.93 -11.61
N ASN A 316 23.56 -9.66 -11.31
CA ASN A 316 22.27 -9.28 -10.73
C ASN A 316 21.40 -8.54 -11.76
N THR A 317 20.27 -9.16 -12.10
CA THR A 317 19.28 -8.65 -13.07
C THR A 317 18.01 -8.13 -12.39
N SER A 318 17.99 -7.98 -11.06
CA SER A 318 16.80 -7.52 -10.35
C SER A 318 16.50 -6.04 -10.65
N PRO A 319 15.23 -5.69 -10.97
CA PRO A 319 14.80 -4.30 -11.10
C PRO A 319 14.80 -3.55 -9.75
N TYR A 320 14.95 -4.26 -8.62
CA TYR A 320 14.95 -3.70 -7.27
C TYR A 320 16.33 -3.72 -6.61
N LEU A 321 17.40 -3.84 -7.42
CA LEU A 321 18.79 -3.78 -6.95
C LEU A 321 19.13 -2.42 -6.32
N HIS A 322 18.60 -1.36 -6.89
CA HIS A 322 18.79 0.01 -6.42
C HIS A 322 17.48 0.58 -5.88
N LEU A 323 17.58 1.63 -5.07
CA LEU A 323 16.42 2.46 -4.73
C LEU A 323 15.82 3.04 -6.02
N ILE A 324 14.48 3.03 -6.10
CA ILE A 324 13.77 3.59 -7.25
C ILE A 324 13.93 5.11 -7.26
N LYS A 325 14.62 5.63 -8.28
CA LYS A 325 14.84 7.07 -8.46
C LYS A 325 13.60 7.72 -9.08
N PRO A 326 12.94 8.66 -8.40
CA PRO A 326 11.79 9.36 -8.97
C PRO A 326 12.19 10.42 -9.98
N LYS A 327 11.21 10.82 -10.79
CA LYS A 327 11.29 11.99 -11.66
C LYS A 327 10.82 13.24 -10.91
N LYS A 328 11.46 14.37 -11.18
CA LYS A 328 11.01 15.68 -10.68
C LYS A 328 9.59 15.98 -11.20
N VAL A 329 8.73 16.46 -10.31
CA VAL A 329 7.36 16.87 -10.66
C VAL A 329 7.38 18.27 -11.26
N GLU A 330 6.80 18.40 -12.45
CA GLU A 330 6.66 19.62 -13.24
C GLU A 330 5.22 19.76 -13.75
N SER A 331 4.86 20.88 -14.38
CA SER A 331 3.51 21.13 -14.91
C SER A 331 3.04 20.08 -15.92
N THR A 332 3.96 19.43 -16.62
CA THR A 332 3.72 18.35 -17.59
C THR A 332 3.49 16.98 -16.95
N THR A 333 3.82 16.83 -15.67
CA THR A 333 3.76 15.55 -14.94
C THR A 333 2.48 15.37 -14.11
N GLN A 334 1.46 16.18 -14.37
CA GLN A 334 0.17 16.11 -13.68
C GLN A 334 -0.55 14.79 -13.97
N LEU A 335 -1.37 14.36 -12.99
CA LEU A 335 -2.30 13.25 -13.13
C LEU A 335 -3.26 13.52 -14.29
N ASP A 336 -3.66 12.46 -14.99
CA ASP A 336 -4.81 12.55 -15.88
C ASP A 336 -6.09 12.78 -15.06
N GLN A 337 -7.14 13.27 -15.75
CA GLN A 337 -8.40 13.57 -15.07
C GLN A 337 -9.04 12.31 -14.46
N GLY A 338 -8.85 11.15 -15.11
CA GLY A 338 -9.34 9.86 -14.62
C GLY A 338 -8.77 9.49 -13.25
N LEU A 339 -7.45 9.55 -13.07
CA LEU A 339 -6.80 9.30 -11.77
C LEU A 339 -7.08 10.42 -10.77
N LYS A 340 -7.09 11.69 -11.21
CA LYS A 340 -7.39 12.83 -10.33
C LYS A 340 -8.80 12.71 -9.72
N ASN A 341 -9.78 12.23 -10.48
CA ASN A 341 -11.14 11.99 -9.98
C ASN A 341 -11.18 10.95 -8.85
N LEU A 342 -10.27 9.97 -8.84
CA LEU A 342 -10.23 8.94 -7.79
C LEU A 342 -9.67 9.47 -6.45
N LEU A 343 -9.18 10.71 -6.40
CA LEU A 343 -8.83 11.39 -5.15
C LEU A 343 -10.09 11.75 -4.33
N ASP A 344 -11.27 11.81 -4.96
CA ASP A 344 -12.55 11.77 -4.26
C ASP A 344 -12.90 10.30 -3.96
N PRO A 345 -12.88 9.86 -2.69
CA PRO A 345 -13.16 8.47 -2.35
C PRO A 345 -14.57 8.01 -2.74
N ASN A 346 -15.51 8.93 -2.97
CA ASN A 346 -16.84 8.57 -3.47
C ASN A 346 -16.81 8.02 -4.90
N GLN A 347 -15.87 8.48 -5.74
CA GLN A 347 -15.71 7.95 -7.10
C GLN A 347 -15.23 6.50 -7.08
N VAL A 348 -14.31 6.18 -6.16
CA VAL A 348 -13.83 4.81 -5.94
C VAL A 348 -14.95 3.93 -5.39
N ARG A 349 -15.69 4.45 -4.39
CA ARG A 349 -16.88 3.77 -3.83
C ARG A 349 -17.92 3.45 -4.91
N THR A 350 -18.22 4.37 -5.80
CA THR A 350 -19.18 4.16 -6.91
C THR A 350 -18.71 3.08 -7.87
N LYS A 351 -17.40 2.98 -8.14
CA LYS A 351 -16.85 1.92 -9.00
C LYS A 351 -16.85 0.53 -8.37
N LEU A 352 -16.83 0.45 -7.03
CA LEU A 352 -16.77 -0.81 -6.28
C LEU A 352 -18.14 -1.40 -5.91
N ARG A 353 -19.20 -0.58 -5.88
CA ARG A 353 -20.57 -1.00 -5.54
C ARG A 353 -21.38 -1.38 -6.76
#